data_AF-A0A7C2NTR7-F1
#
_entry.id   AF-A0A7C2NTR7-F1
#
_cell.length_a   1.000
_cell.length_b   1.000
_cell.length_c   1.000
_cell.angle_alpha   90.00
_cell.angle_beta   90.00
_cell.angle_gamma   90.00
#
_symmetry.space_group_name_H-M   'P 1'
#
loop_
_entity.id
_entity.type
_entity.pdbx_description
1 polymer ?
#
loop_
_entity_poly.entity_id
_entity_poly.type
_entity_poly.pdbx_seq_one_letter_code
_entity_poly.pdbx_strand_id
1 'polypeptide(L)'
;MPTNSAWYERAACWLCCLGAMFAASPDAPAADDAAIQAKLKALEPEFGRDVRPLLVRYCHDCHAGDTVEADIDFASFPTLTEVRKQPQVWQKVAEMLDSAQMPPPDAPQPSDADHQHLQRWVREYLTVEATARAGDPGPVVLRRLSNAEYTYTVRELTGVDSLDPAREFPVDSAAGEGFTNVGQALVMSPALLTKYFDAAKEIAAHAVLLPDGLRFSRHTTRRDWTNEDLDRIRAFYGRYAGEGGGSAVNLQGIQFSTNQGGRLPIERYLEATFIERGALTSGRKTLEQIATERGLSAKYLTSLWRVLTDDAPGGVLLDRLRSDWRTAQPGDVPKLTAFLAEWQAALWKFNTVGHIGRQGGPPSWLEAVSPLATRQEFRVPLPVTGDDVVLSLVAGDAGDGPDDDVIVWEQPRFVAPGRPDLLLR
;
A
#
# COMPACT_ATOMS: atom_id res chain seq x y z
N MET A 1 -18.20 -1.40 32.13
CA MET A 1 -19.04 -2.57 31.81
C MET A 1 -19.52 -2.40 30.38
N PRO A 2 -19.00 -3.22 29.46
CA PRO A 2 -19.66 -4.48 29.11
C PRO A 2 -18.70 -5.69 29.23
N THR A 3 -19.29 -6.88 29.11
CA THR A 3 -18.88 -8.16 29.72
C THR A 3 -18.05 -9.06 28.80
N ASN A 4 -17.03 -9.68 29.40
CA ASN A 4 -16.21 -10.78 28.88
C ASN A 4 -17.00 -12.09 28.81
N SER A 5 -17.65 -12.41 27.69
CA SER A 5 -18.25 -13.75 27.52
C SER A 5 -17.98 -14.42 26.16
N ALA A 6 -17.25 -13.79 25.24
CA ALA A 6 -17.02 -14.38 23.90
C ALA A 6 -15.78 -15.30 23.79
N TRP A 7 -15.01 -15.51 24.88
CA TRP A 7 -13.74 -16.26 24.84
C TRP A 7 -13.82 -17.71 25.35
N TYR A 8 -14.92 -18.13 25.99
CA TYR A 8 -14.99 -19.45 26.63
C TYR A 8 -15.64 -20.57 25.79
N GLU A 9 -16.34 -20.27 24.69
CA GLU A 9 -17.04 -21.31 23.89
C GLU A 9 -16.16 -22.00 22.83
N ARG A 10 -14.94 -21.51 22.56
CA ARG A 10 -14.05 -22.11 21.54
C ARG A 10 -13.01 -23.10 22.10
N ALA A 11 -12.92 -23.26 23.42
CA ALA A 11 -11.90 -24.11 24.05
C ALA A 11 -12.36 -25.57 24.32
N ALA A 12 -13.63 -25.91 24.14
CA ALA A 12 -14.17 -27.23 24.51
C ALA A 12 -14.17 -28.27 23.36
N CYS A 13 -13.70 -27.93 22.15
CA CYS A 13 -13.71 -28.84 21.00
C CYS A 13 -12.33 -29.46 20.66
N TRP A 14 -11.37 -29.40 21.59
CA TRP A 14 -9.99 -29.85 21.35
C TRP A 14 -9.52 -31.06 22.19
N LEU A 15 -10.42 -31.72 22.93
CA LEU A 15 -10.04 -32.81 23.85
C LEU A 15 -10.65 -34.20 23.59
N CYS A 16 -11.31 -34.43 22.45
CA CYS A 16 -11.86 -35.77 22.10
C CYS A 16 -11.17 -36.49 20.93
N CYS A 17 -10.14 -35.93 20.28
CA CYS A 17 -9.50 -36.56 19.12
C CYS A 17 -8.12 -37.19 19.39
N LEU A 18 -7.67 -37.29 20.64
CA LEU A 18 -6.34 -37.82 21.01
C LEU A 18 -6.34 -39.32 21.38
N GLY A 19 -7.36 -40.08 20.98
CA GLY A 19 -7.53 -41.49 21.37
C GLY A 19 -7.52 -42.54 20.25
N ALA A 20 -7.28 -42.17 18.99
CA ALA A 20 -7.42 -43.12 17.88
C ALA A 20 -6.45 -42.88 16.72
N MET A 21 -5.14 -42.96 16.95
CA MET A 21 -4.17 -43.14 15.84
C MET A 21 -2.94 -43.95 16.30
N PHE A 22 -3.17 -45.23 16.58
CA PHE A 22 -2.13 -46.27 16.45
C PHE A 22 -2.81 -47.54 15.94
N ALA A 23 -3.34 -47.46 14.74
CA ALA A 23 -3.52 -48.61 13.87
C ALA A 23 -2.61 -48.35 12.67
N ALA A 24 -1.39 -48.87 12.73
CA ALA A 24 -0.63 -49.10 11.51
C ALA A 24 -1.41 -50.17 10.73
N SER A 25 -2.15 -49.75 9.70
CA SER A 25 -2.70 -50.66 8.70
C SER A 25 -1.56 -50.95 7.72
N PRO A 26 -0.96 -52.15 7.73
CA PRO A 26 -0.36 -52.66 6.51
C PRO A 26 -1.52 -52.92 5.54
N ASP A 27 -1.34 -52.59 4.26
CA ASP A 27 -2.27 -52.78 3.14
C ASP A 27 -3.06 -51.55 2.68
N ALA A 28 -2.36 -50.54 2.16
CA ALA A 28 -2.94 -49.50 1.30
C ALA A 28 -2.94 -49.76 -0.23
N PRO A 29 -2.26 -50.76 -0.85
CA PRO A 29 -2.32 -50.93 -2.30
C PRO A 29 -3.61 -51.59 -2.82
N ALA A 30 -4.32 -52.37 -1.99
CA ALA A 30 -5.46 -53.17 -2.44
C ALA A 30 -6.74 -52.35 -2.76
N ALA A 31 -6.91 -51.19 -2.11
CA ALA A 31 -8.10 -50.34 -2.30
C ALA A 31 -8.05 -49.55 -3.62
N ASP A 32 -6.85 -49.09 -4.00
CA ASP A 32 -6.62 -48.37 -5.25
C ASP A 32 -6.75 -49.30 -6.45
N ASP A 33 -6.21 -50.52 -6.37
CA ASP A 33 -6.36 -51.53 -7.42
C ASP A 33 -7.84 -51.90 -7.67
N ALA A 34 -8.63 -52.11 -6.61
CA ALA A 34 -10.05 -52.43 -6.75
C ALA A 34 -10.85 -51.28 -7.40
N ALA A 35 -10.53 -50.02 -7.06
CA ALA A 35 -11.16 -48.84 -7.65
C ALA A 35 -10.78 -48.66 -9.12
N ILE A 36 -9.51 -48.89 -9.48
CA ILE A 36 -9.03 -48.86 -10.87
C ILE A 36 -9.73 -49.94 -11.70
N GLN A 37 -9.82 -51.18 -11.19
CA GLN A 37 -10.53 -52.27 -11.88
C GLN A 37 -12.02 -51.98 -12.07
N ALA A 38 -12.69 -51.35 -11.09
CA ALA A 38 -14.08 -50.96 -11.20
C ALA A 38 -14.30 -49.91 -12.32
N LYS A 39 -13.40 -48.92 -12.43
CA LYS A 39 -13.44 -47.90 -13.50
C LYS A 39 -13.19 -48.51 -14.87
N LEU A 40 -12.18 -49.38 -15.01
CA LEU A 40 -11.93 -50.10 -16.26
C LEU A 40 -13.14 -50.94 -16.68
N LYS A 41 -13.79 -51.61 -15.72
CA LYS A 41 -15.00 -52.40 -15.97
C LYS A 41 -16.20 -51.54 -16.40
N ALA A 42 -16.28 -50.28 -15.96
CA ALA A 42 -17.31 -49.33 -16.38
C ALA A 42 -17.04 -48.78 -17.80
N LEU A 43 -15.77 -48.59 -18.17
CA LEU A 43 -15.36 -48.09 -19.48
C LEU A 43 -15.56 -49.11 -20.61
N GLU A 44 -15.46 -50.42 -20.34
CA GLU A 44 -15.63 -51.48 -21.36
C GLU A 44 -17.01 -51.47 -22.05
N PRO A 45 -18.16 -51.48 -21.34
CA PRO A 45 -19.47 -51.44 -22.00
C PRO A 45 -19.73 -50.10 -22.70
N GLU A 46 -19.22 -48.99 -22.16
CA GLU A 46 -19.29 -47.67 -22.81
C GLU A 46 -18.49 -47.63 -24.11
N PHE A 47 -17.30 -48.23 -24.10
CA PHE A 47 -16.47 -48.38 -25.30
C PHE A 47 -17.23 -49.13 -26.40
N GLY A 48 -17.79 -50.30 -26.06
CA GLY A 48 -18.49 -51.15 -27.02
C GLY A 48 -19.79 -50.55 -27.55
N ARG A 49 -20.57 -49.88 -26.69
CA ARG A 49 -21.91 -49.35 -27.02
C ARG A 49 -21.87 -47.97 -27.65
N ASP A 50 -21.02 -47.08 -27.14
CA ASP A 50 -21.12 -45.64 -27.41
C ASP A 50 -19.90 -45.13 -28.21
N VAL A 51 -18.68 -45.57 -27.91
CA VAL A 51 -17.45 -45.05 -28.53
C VAL A 51 -17.10 -45.75 -29.84
N ARG A 52 -17.10 -47.09 -29.85
CA ARG A 52 -16.75 -47.89 -31.04
C ARG A 52 -17.62 -47.56 -32.26
N PRO A 53 -18.96 -47.37 -32.14
CA PRO A 53 -19.77 -46.94 -33.28
C PRO A 53 -19.39 -45.56 -33.83
N LEU A 54 -18.94 -44.63 -32.98
CA LEU A 54 -18.46 -43.32 -33.43
C LEU A 54 -17.13 -43.43 -34.17
N LEU A 55 -16.22 -44.30 -33.71
CA LEU A 55 -14.97 -44.60 -34.44
C LEU A 55 -15.25 -45.24 -35.81
N VAL A 56 -16.21 -46.17 -35.86
CA VAL A 56 -16.65 -46.78 -37.14
C VAL A 56 -17.23 -45.72 -38.07
N ARG A 57 -17.96 -44.74 -37.53
CA ARG A 57 -18.65 -43.72 -38.34
C ARG A 57 -17.74 -42.60 -38.83
N TYR A 58 -16.78 -42.17 -38.01
CA TYR A 58 -16.01 -40.95 -38.24
C TYR A 58 -14.51 -41.19 -38.50
N CYS A 59 -14.00 -42.39 -38.20
CA CYS A 59 -12.56 -42.67 -38.26
C CYS A 59 -12.18 -43.84 -39.18
N HIS A 60 -13.05 -44.85 -39.35
CA HIS A 60 -12.70 -46.07 -40.10
C HIS A 60 -12.48 -45.86 -41.60
N ASP A 61 -13.02 -44.79 -42.22
CA ASP A 61 -12.81 -44.55 -43.65
C ASP A 61 -11.32 -44.33 -43.99
N CYS A 62 -10.55 -43.74 -43.06
CA CYS A 62 -9.12 -43.43 -43.22
C CYS A 62 -8.19 -44.25 -42.30
N HIS A 63 -8.72 -44.82 -41.22
CA HIS A 63 -7.95 -45.50 -40.18
C HIS A 63 -8.48 -46.92 -39.91
N ALA A 64 -8.81 -47.69 -40.95
CA ALA A 64 -9.15 -49.11 -40.84
C ALA A 64 -8.93 -49.89 -42.16
N GLY A 65 -8.55 -51.16 -42.06
CA GLY A 65 -8.50 -52.08 -43.21
C GLY A 65 -7.37 -51.75 -44.20
N ASP A 66 -7.71 -51.48 -45.46
CA ASP A 66 -6.73 -51.19 -46.53
C ASP A 66 -6.23 -49.72 -46.49
N THR A 67 -6.89 -48.85 -45.70
CA THR A 67 -6.51 -47.44 -45.46
C THR A 67 -6.15 -47.25 -43.99
N VAL A 68 -4.86 -47.17 -43.69
CA VAL A 68 -4.31 -47.05 -42.32
C VAL A 68 -3.44 -45.79 -42.24
N GLU A 69 -4.08 -44.62 -42.30
CA GLU A 69 -3.36 -43.34 -42.21
C GLU A 69 -2.66 -43.19 -40.87
N ALA A 70 -1.46 -42.58 -40.89
CA ALA A 70 -0.59 -42.39 -39.73
C ALA A 70 -0.27 -43.69 -38.94
N ASP A 71 -0.36 -44.85 -39.60
CA ASP A 71 -0.17 -46.19 -39.01
C ASP A 71 -1.16 -46.48 -37.86
N ILE A 72 -2.36 -45.88 -37.87
CA ILE A 72 -3.41 -46.11 -36.89
C ILE A 72 -4.56 -46.91 -37.51
N ASP A 73 -4.79 -48.12 -36.99
CA ASP A 73 -5.91 -49.00 -37.38
C ASP A 73 -6.89 -49.15 -36.22
N PHE A 74 -8.04 -48.47 -36.29
CA PHE A 74 -9.09 -48.58 -35.29
C PHE A 74 -9.84 -49.92 -35.32
N ALA A 75 -9.81 -50.66 -36.44
CA ALA A 75 -10.40 -52.00 -36.49
C ALA A 75 -9.65 -53.01 -35.62
N SER A 76 -8.37 -52.76 -35.33
CA SER A 76 -7.55 -53.55 -34.41
C SER A 76 -7.94 -53.42 -32.93
N PHE A 77 -8.86 -52.50 -32.59
CA PHE A 77 -9.35 -52.27 -31.22
C PHE A 77 -10.82 -52.68 -31.02
N PRO A 78 -11.19 -53.97 -31.16
CA PRO A 78 -12.58 -54.41 -30.99
C PRO A 78 -13.07 -54.36 -29.54
N THR A 79 -12.17 -54.29 -28.55
CA THR A 79 -12.48 -54.30 -27.11
C THR A 79 -11.56 -53.34 -26.36
N LEU A 80 -11.96 -52.89 -25.16
CA LEU A 80 -11.09 -52.06 -24.32
C LEU A 80 -9.80 -52.81 -23.92
N THR A 81 -9.82 -54.14 -23.88
CA THR A 81 -8.60 -54.94 -23.67
C THR A 81 -7.55 -54.69 -24.74
N GLU A 82 -7.93 -54.54 -26.01
CA GLU A 82 -6.98 -54.22 -27.09
C GLU A 82 -6.54 -52.75 -27.04
N VAL A 83 -7.46 -51.83 -26.71
CA VAL A 83 -7.16 -50.41 -26.47
C VAL A 83 -6.04 -50.27 -25.43
N ARG A 84 -6.17 -51.02 -24.32
CA ARG A 84 -5.20 -51.05 -23.21
C ARG A 84 -3.81 -51.51 -23.60
N LYS A 85 -3.64 -52.26 -24.68
CA LYS A 85 -2.30 -52.68 -25.14
C LYS A 85 -1.52 -51.54 -25.79
N GLN A 86 -2.19 -50.51 -26.30
CA GLN A 86 -1.56 -49.46 -27.11
C GLN A 86 -1.96 -48.03 -26.65
N PRO A 87 -1.68 -47.63 -25.39
CA PRO A 87 -2.08 -46.33 -24.86
C PRO A 87 -1.48 -45.14 -25.64
N GLN A 88 -0.33 -45.31 -26.30
CA GLN A 88 0.30 -44.26 -27.10
C GLN A 88 -0.54 -43.86 -28.31
N VAL A 89 -1.29 -44.80 -28.91
CA VAL A 89 -2.22 -44.50 -30.02
C VAL A 89 -3.34 -43.59 -29.50
N TRP A 90 -3.88 -43.90 -28.33
CA TRP A 90 -4.96 -43.14 -27.71
C TRP A 90 -4.52 -41.76 -27.19
N GLN A 91 -3.25 -41.59 -26.83
CA GLN A 91 -2.67 -40.26 -26.57
C GLN A 91 -2.70 -39.38 -27.82
N LYS A 92 -2.31 -39.93 -28.99
CA LYS A 92 -2.42 -39.21 -30.28
C LYS A 92 -3.88 -38.89 -30.62
N VAL A 93 -4.79 -39.82 -30.38
CA VAL A 93 -6.24 -39.57 -30.57
C VAL A 93 -6.72 -38.42 -29.68
N ALA A 94 -6.31 -38.39 -28.41
CA ALA A 94 -6.64 -37.29 -27.50
C ALA A 94 -6.14 -35.95 -28.05
N GLU A 95 -4.90 -35.88 -28.53
CA GLU A 95 -4.32 -34.67 -29.12
C GLU A 95 -5.09 -34.21 -30.38
N MET A 96 -5.47 -35.14 -31.26
CA MET A 96 -6.20 -34.82 -32.50
C MET A 96 -7.64 -34.36 -32.23
N LEU A 97 -8.33 -34.97 -31.25
CA LEU A 97 -9.65 -34.53 -30.80
C LEU A 97 -9.56 -33.19 -30.06
N ASP A 98 -8.59 -33.01 -29.17
CA ASP A 98 -8.40 -31.77 -28.41
C ASP A 98 -8.12 -30.55 -29.31
N SER A 99 -7.44 -30.78 -30.44
CA SER A 99 -7.14 -29.75 -31.43
C SER A 99 -8.16 -29.66 -32.57
N ALA A 100 -9.21 -30.51 -32.56
CA ALA A 100 -10.22 -30.61 -33.61
C ALA A 100 -9.64 -30.76 -35.03
N GLN A 101 -8.48 -31.42 -35.15
CA GLN A 101 -7.82 -31.68 -36.44
C GLN A 101 -8.35 -32.94 -37.14
N MET A 102 -8.99 -33.84 -36.38
CA MET A 102 -9.61 -35.05 -36.90
C MET A 102 -11.08 -35.14 -36.48
N PRO A 103 -11.99 -35.58 -37.37
CA PRO A 103 -11.75 -35.95 -38.78
C PRO A 103 -11.39 -34.75 -39.68
N PRO A 104 -10.74 -34.95 -40.84
CA PRO A 104 -10.37 -33.84 -41.73
C PRO A 104 -11.61 -33.17 -42.36
N PRO A 105 -11.51 -31.92 -42.86
CA PRO A 105 -12.67 -31.14 -43.30
C PRO A 105 -13.52 -31.77 -44.42
N ASP A 106 -12.94 -32.68 -45.19
CA ASP A 106 -13.56 -33.44 -46.29
C ASP A 106 -14.21 -34.76 -45.84
N ALA A 107 -14.05 -35.16 -44.58
CA ALA A 107 -14.66 -36.34 -43.98
C ALA A 107 -15.92 -35.98 -43.15
N PRO A 108 -16.80 -36.96 -42.86
CA PRO A 108 -17.95 -36.77 -41.98
C PRO A 108 -17.52 -36.24 -40.59
N GLN A 109 -18.05 -35.08 -40.22
CA GLN A 109 -17.74 -34.44 -38.94
C GLN A 109 -18.68 -34.94 -37.83
N PRO A 110 -18.16 -35.21 -36.61
CA PRO A 110 -18.98 -35.52 -35.46
C PRO A 110 -19.84 -34.32 -35.04
N SER A 111 -20.97 -34.58 -34.40
CA SER A 111 -21.70 -33.53 -33.68
C SER A 111 -20.89 -33.06 -32.47
N ASP A 112 -21.12 -31.84 -31.96
CA ASP A 112 -20.46 -31.34 -30.75
C ASP A 112 -20.60 -32.32 -29.57
N ALA A 113 -21.78 -32.96 -29.45
CA ALA A 113 -22.06 -33.96 -28.43
C ALA A 113 -21.22 -35.23 -28.61
N ASP A 114 -21.10 -35.74 -29.84
CA ASP A 114 -20.27 -36.92 -30.15
C ASP A 114 -18.79 -36.64 -29.94
N HIS A 115 -18.33 -35.45 -30.36
CA HIS A 115 -16.94 -35.02 -30.20
C HIS A 115 -16.56 -34.91 -28.72
N GLN A 116 -17.39 -34.23 -27.91
CA GLN A 116 -17.19 -34.14 -26.46
C GLN A 116 -17.25 -35.51 -25.79
N HIS A 117 -18.13 -36.41 -26.26
CA HIS A 117 -18.25 -37.76 -25.74
C HIS A 117 -16.98 -38.57 -25.99
N LEU A 118 -16.45 -38.55 -27.22
CA LEU A 118 -15.17 -39.18 -27.58
C LEU A 118 -14.01 -38.61 -26.76
N GLN A 119 -13.89 -37.28 -26.70
CA GLN A 119 -12.84 -36.59 -25.97
C GLN A 119 -12.84 -36.94 -24.48
N ARG A 120 -14.01 -36.91 -23.84
CA ARG A 120 -14.17 -37.31 -22.44
C ARG A 120 -13.75 -38.75 -22.22
N TRP A 121 -14.27 -39.68 -23.03
CA TRP A 121 -13.98 -41.09 -22.86
C TRP A 121 -12.49 -41.40 -23.02
N VAL A 122 -11.84 -40.83 -24.05
CA VAL A 122 -10.40 -41.03 -24.28
C VAL A 122 -9.57 -40.49 -23.12
N ARG A 123 -9.89 -39.29 -22.61
CA ARG A 123 -9.21 -38.71 -21.44
C ARG A 123 -9.43 -39.54 -20.18
N GLU A 124 -10.65 -40.01 -19.95
CA GLU A 124 -10.99 -40.85 -18.80
C GLU A 124 -10.25 -42.19 -18.86
N TYR A 125 -10.25 -42.85 -20.02
CA TYR A 125 -9.46 -44.05 -20.27
C TYR A 125 -7.97 -43.82 -20.01
N LEU A 126 -7.36 -42.80 -20.61
CA LEU A 126 -5.94 -42.50 -20.44
C LEU A 126 -5.58 -42.21 -18.98
N THR A 127 -6.46 -41.52 -18.25
CA THR A 127 -6.27 -41.26 -16.82
C THR A 127 -6.29 -42.56 -16.02
N VAL A 128 -7.28 -43.43 -16.26
CA VAL A 128 -7.41 -44.71 -15.55
C VAL A 128 -6.25 -45.65 -15.89
N GLU A 129 -5.84 -45.72 -17.16
CA GLU A 129 -4.73 -46.56 -17.60
C GLU A 129 -3.38 -46.03 -17.09
N ALA A 130 -3.19 -44.71 -16.99
CA ALA A 130 -2.01 -44.12 -16.38
C ALA A 130 -1.90 -44.49 -14.90
N THR A 131 -3.00 -44.37 -14.13
CA THR A 131 -3.03 -44.80 -12.73
C THR A 131 -2.76 -46.30 -12.60
N ALA A 132 -3.36 -47.13 -13.46
CA ALA A 132 -3.13 -48.58 -13.46
C ALA A 132 -1.68 -48.97 -13.74
N ARG A 133 -0.89 -48.10 -14.38
CA ARG A 133 0.52 -48.31 -14.72
C ARG A 133 1.51 -47.54 -13.84
N ALA A 134 1.03 -46.66 -12.96
CA ALA A 134 1.87 -45.74 -12.19
C ALA A 134 2.84 -46.45 -11.22
N GLY A 135 2.48 -47.66 -10.77
CA GLY A 135 3.24 -48.39 -9.75
C GLY A 135 3.19 -47.71 -8.38
N ASP A 136 3.98 -48.22 -7.43
CA ASP A 136 4.17 -47.57 -6.13
C ASP A 136 5.17 -46.41 -6.27
N PRO A 137 4.77 -45.14 -6.08
CA PRO A 137 5.68 -44.00 -6.14
C PRO A 137 6.70 -43.96 -4.98
N GLY A 138 6.57 -44.87 -4.02
CA GLY A 138 7.38 -44.92 -2.82
C GLY A 138 6.88 -43.98 -1.72
N PRO A 139 7.58 -43.94 -0.57
CA PRO A 139 7.15 -43.15 0.58
C PRO A 139 7.31 -41.65 0.33
N VAL A 140 6.31 -40.87 0.75
CA VAL A 140 6.40 -39.41 0.80
C VAL A 140 7.32 -39.02 1.96
N VAL A 141 8.50 -38.49 1.64
CA VAL A 141 9.44 -37.98 2.66
C VAL A 141 9.10 -36.54 3.04
N LEU A 142 9.10 -36.24 4.34
CA LEU A 142 9.06 -34.85 4.81
C LEU A 142 10.34 -34.15 4.34
N ARG A 143 10.18 -33.04 3.61
CA ARG A 143 11.29 -32.21 3.15
C ARG A 143 11.32 -30.89 3.91
N ARG A 144 12.52 -30.41 4.24
CA ARG A 144 12.72 -29.00 4.56
C ARG A 144 12.72 -28.15 3.29
N LEU A 145 12.68 -26.83 3.47
CA LEU A 145 13.01 -25.91 2.40
C LEU A 145 14.51 -26.00 2.08
N SER A 146 14.86 -25.87 0.80
CA SER A 146 16.24 -25.63 0.39
C SER A 146 16.74 -24.30 0.98
N ASN A 147 18.05 -24.10 1.03
CA ASN A 147 18.68 -22.89 1.55
C ASN A 147 18.19 -21.65 0.79
N ALA A 148 18.02 -21.78 -0.54
CA ALA A 148 17.46 -20.74 -1.38
C ALA A 148 15.99 -20.47 -1.05
N GLU A 149 15.16 -21.52 -1.03
CA GLU A 149 13.73 -21.40 -0.69
C GLU A 149 13.55 -20.75 0.69
N TYR A 150 14.28 -21.21 1.70
CA TYR A 150 14.22 -20.67 3.06
C TYR A 150 14.61 -19.18 3.10
N THR A 151 15.71 -18.81 2.43
CA THR A 151 16.19 -17.42 2.39
C THR A 151 15.18 -16.49 1.73
N TYR A 152 14.64 -16.88 0.57
CA TYR A 152 13.66 -16.06 -0.12
C TYR A 152 12.34 -15.95 0.65
N THR A 153 11.86 -17.05 1.24
CA THR A 153 10.65 -17.03 2.08
C THR A 153 10.83 -16.11 3.29
N VAL A 154 11.99 -16.16 3.98
CA VAL A 154 12.25 -15.26 5.11
C VAL A 154 12.30 -13.80 4.66
N ARG A 155 12.97 -13.48 3.55
CA ARG A 155 13.01 -12.11 3.01
C ARG A 155 11.62 -11.60 2.65
N GLU A 156 10.81 -12.43 2.01
CA GLU A 156 9.44 -12.07 1.61
C GLU A 156 8.53 -11.82 2.83
N LEU A 157 8.55 -12.74 3.81
CA LEU A 157 7.72 -12.61 5.01
C LEU A 157 8.12 -11.42 5.90
N THR A 158 9.40 -11.06 5.91
CA THR A 158 9.92 -9.97 6.75
C THR A 158 10.01 -8.63 6.02
N GLY A 159 10.09 -8.64 4.68
CA GLY A 159 10.42 -7.47 3.88
C GLY A 159 11.86 -6.96 4.07
N VAL A 160 12.77 -7.77 4.64
CA VAL A 160 14.16 -7.39 4.88
C VAL A 160 15.08 -8.14 3.92
N ASP A 161 15.34 -7.53 2.76
CA ASP A 161 16.12 -8.14 1.67
C ASP A 161 17.58 -8.43 2.06
N SER A 162 18.12 -7.73 3.06
CA SER A 162 19.49 -7.92 3.53
C SER A 162 19.68 -9.17 4.41
N LEU A 163 18.60 -9.84 4.83
CA LEU A 163 18.71 -11.07 5.62
C LEU A 163 19.28 -12.21 4.77
N ASP A 164 20.22 -12.96 5.32
CA ASP A 164 20.78 -14.15 4.69
C ASP A 164 20.87 -15.29 5.72
N PRO A 165 19.72 -15.90 6.07
CA PRO A 165 19.64 -16.82 7.19
C PRO A 165 20.33 -18.16 6.90
N ALA A 166 20.49 -18.53 5.62
CA ALA A 166 21.13 -19.77 5.21
C ALA A 166 22.64 -19.63 4.95
N ARG A 167 23.24 -18.45 5.18
CA ARG A 167 24.66 -18.16 4.93
C ARG A 167 25.62 -19.18 5.53
N GLU A 168 25.29 -19.66 6.73
CA GLU A 168 26.12 -20.62 7.48
C GLU A 168 25.61 -22.07 7.39
N PHE A 169 24.62 -22.32 6.54
CA PHE A 169 24.09 -23.67 6.37
C PHE A 169 25.02 -24.47 5.46
N PRO A 170 25.15 -25.79 5.67
CA PRO A 170 25.75 -26.66 4.67
C PRO A 170 25.04 -26.51 3.33
N VAL A 171 25.80 -26.62 2.23
CA VAL A 171 25.25 -26.58 0.87
C VAL A 171 24.26 -27.74 0.70
N ASP A 172 23.11 -27.47 0.09
CA ASP A 172 22.15 -28.52 -0.23
C ASP A 172 22.74 -29.51 -1.23
N SER A 173 22.59 -30.80 -0.94
CA SER A 173 23.06 -31.86 -1.84
C SER A 173 22.11 -32.01 -3.01
N ALA A 174 22.64 -32.04 -4.24
CA ALA A 174 21.90 -32.49 -5.40
C ALA A 174 21.85 -34.03 -5.35
N ALA A 175 20.66 -34.62 -5.26
CA ALA A 175 20.42 -36.05 -4.99
C ALA A 175 20.83 -37.00 -6.14
N GLY A 176 21.95 -36.76 -6.83
CA GLY A 176 22.34 -37.41 -8.07
C GLY A 176 21.61 -36.84 -9.30
N GLU A 177 20.33 -36.51 -9.17
CA GLU A 177 19.45 -35.98 -10.23
C GLU A 177 19.70 -34.49 -10.58
N GLY A 178 20.66 -33.84 -9.93
CA GLY A 178 21.01 -32.42 -10.19
C GLY A 178 20.10 -31.38 -9.51
N PHE A 179 19.01 -31.79 -8.85
CA PHE A 179 18.10 -30.89 -8.14
C PHE A 179 18.40 -30.82 -6.63
N THR A 180 18.38 -29.61 -6.07
CA THR A 180 18.66 -29.32 -4.64
C THR A 180 17.41 -29.29 -3.77
N ASN A 181 16.22 -29.56 -4.33
CA ASN A 181 14.94 -29.60 -3.61
C ASN A 181 14.39 -31.03 -3.42
N VAL A 182 15.20 -32.05 -3.71
CA VAL A 182 14.81 -33.46 -3.55
C VAL A 182 14.79 -33.82 -2.07
N GLY A 183 13.61 -34.21 -1.57
CA GLY A 183 13.36 -34.42 -0.15
C GLY A 183 14.32 -35.43 0.52
N GLN A 184 14.65 -36.51 -0.18
CA GLN A 184 15.55 -37.55 0.33
C GLN A 184 16.99 -37.06 0.55
N ALA A 185 17.43 -36.03 -0.18
CA ALA A 185 18.76 -35.44 -0.04
C ALA A 185 18.81 -34.26 0.94
N LEU A 186 17.65 -33.73 1.35
CA LEU A 186 17.54 -32.62 2.30
C LEU A 186 17.50 -33.11 3.75
N VAL A 187 18.57 -33.79 4.16
CA VAL A 187 18.69 -34.36 5.51
C VAL A 187 18.90 -33.27 6.56
N MET A 188 18.32 -33.46 7.75
CA MET A 188 18.53 -32.61 8.92
C MET A 188 19.60 -33.21 9.84
N SER A 189 20.63 -32.43 10.17
CA SER A 189 21.65 -32.81 11.16
C SER A 189 21.51 -31.96 12.44
N PRO A 190 22.00 -32.43 13.60
CA PRO A 190 22.01 -31.63 14.82
C PRO A 190 22.73 -30.28 14.64
N ALA A 191 23.83 -30.25 13.88
CA ALA A 191 24.57 -29.03 13.60
C ALA A 191 23.75 -28.05 12.74
N LEU A 192 23.03 -28.55 11.72
CA LEU A 192 22.16 -27.72 10.90
C LEU A 192 20.99 -27.16 11.73
N LEU A 193 20.43 -27.92 12.66
CA LEU A 193 19.39 -27.42 13.57
C LEU A 193 19.91 -26.25 14.43
N THR A 194 21.14 -26.33 14.93
CA THR A 194 21.78 -25.20 15.63
C THR A 194 21.88 -23.97 14.72
N LYS A 195 22.26 -24.14 13.46
CA LYS A 195 22.30 -23.03 12.49
C LYS A 195 20.92 -22.41 12.23
N TYR A 196 19.86 -23.22 12.17
CA TYR A 196 18.49 -22.71 12.11
C TYR A 196 18.14 -21.85 13.33
N PHE A 197 18.54 -22.25 14.54
CA PHE A 197 18.30 -21.43 15.73
C PHE A 197 19.07 -20.12 15.73
N ASP A 198 20.32 -20.13 15.26
CA ASP A 198 21.11 -18.90 15.16
C ASP A 198 20.56 -17.95 14.10
N ALA A 199 20.15 -18.48 12.95
CA ALA A 199 19.42 -17.72 11.93
C ALA A 199 18.11 -17.15 12.48
N ALA A 200 17.34 -17.93 13.25
CA ALA A 200 16.10 -17.46 13.87
C ALA A 200 16.34 -16.32 14.87
N LYS A 201 17.45 -16.35 15.64
CA LYS A 201 17.84 -15.23 16.52
C LYS A 201 18.21 -13.98 15.72
N GLU A 202 18.96 -14.14 14.62
CA GLU A 202 19.29 -13.03 13.72
C GLU A 202 18.01 -12.39 13.17
N ILE A 203 17.10 -13.19 12.61
CA ILE A 203 15.79 -12.72 12.10
C ILE A 203 15.00 -12.02 13.22
N ALA A 204 14.94 -12.60 14.42
CA ALA A 204 14.23 -12.02 15.55
C ALA A 204 14.80 -10.68 16.01
N ALA A 205 16.11 -10.42 15.83
CA ALA A 205 16.72 -9.14 16.16
C ALA A 205 16.23 -7.98 15.27
N HIS A 206 15.66 -8.29 14.10
CA HIS A 206 15.03 -7.32 13.20
C HIS A 206 13.56 -7.06 13.54
N ALA A 207 12.95 -7.84 14.44
CA ALA A 207 11.56 -7.66 14.83
C ALA A 207 11.38 -6.46 15.77
N VAL A 208 10.44 -5.59 15.42
CA VAL A 208 10.03 -4.42 16.20
C VAL A 208 8.61 -4.64 16.68
N LEU A 209 8.44 -4.78 18.00
CA LEU A 209 7.13 -4.96 18.62
C LEU A 209 6.38 -3.63 18.66
N LEU A 210 5.13 -3.66 18.22
CA LEU A 210 4.21 -2.52 18.18
C LEU A 210 3.03 -2.77 19.15
N PRO A 211 2.30 -1.74 19.58
CA PRO A 211 1.12 -1.92 20.43
C PRO A 211 0.04 -2.83 19.82
N ASP A 212 -0.06 -2.87 18.50
CA ASP A 212 -1.08 -3.58 17.70
C ASP A 212 -0.51 -4.73 16.86
N GLY A 213 0.78 -5.07 17.01
CA GLY A 213 1.39 -6.15 16.23
C GLY A 213 2.91 -6.13 16.24
N LEU A 214 3.50 -6.50 15.11
CA LEU A 214 4.93 -6.45 14.89
C LEU A 214 5.24 -6.00 13.46
N ARG A 215 6.39 -5.37 13.28
CA ARG A 215 7.01 -5.13 11.97
C ARG A 215 8.44 -5.63 12.00
N PHE A 216 9.07 -5.75 10.84
CA PHE A 216 10.51 -5.91 10.75
C PHE A 216 11.18 -4.60 10.31
N SER A 217 12.42 -4.38 10.75
CA SER A 217 13.26 -3.28 10.28
C SER A 217 14.54 -3.83 9.70
N ARG A 218 15.13 -3.13 8.73
CA ARG A 218 16.49 -3.42 8.24
C ARG A 218 17.58 -3.23 9.31
N HIS A 219 17.24 -2.54 10.40
CA HIS A 219 18.14 -2.28 11.51
C HIS A 219 17.76 -3.14 12.73
N THR A 220 18.72 -3.33 13.64
CA THR A 220 18.54 -4.13 14.86
C THR A 220 18.65 -3.30 16.14
N THR A 221 18.81 -1.98 16.03
CA THR A 221 18.97 -1.09 17.18
C THR A 221 17.75 -0.20 17.39
N ARG A 222 17.38 0.03 18.65
CA ARG A 222 16.28 0.93 19.02
C ARG A 222 16.47 2.36 18.50
N ARG A 223 17.72 2.83 18.45
CA ARG A 223 18.05 4.16 17.94
C ARG A 223 17.70 4.27 16.46
N ASP A 224 18.07 3.27 15.66
CA ASP A 224 17.79 3.29 14.23
C ASP A 224 16.30 3.16 13.95
N TRP A 225 15.58 2.34 14.72
CA TRP A 225 14.12 2.26 14.61
C TRP A 225 13.46 3.60 14.91
N THR A 226 13.93 4.31 15.94
CA THR A 226 13.44 5.65 16.29
C THR A 226 13.72 6.63 15.15
N ASN A 227 14.93 6.61 14.58
CA ASN A 227 15.27 7.47 13.45
C ASN A 227 14.42 7.17 12.22
N GLU A 228 14.20 5.89 11.90
CA GLU A 228 13.35 5.44 10.80
C GLU A 228 11.92 5.98 10.94
N ASP A 229 11.33 5.88 12.14
CA ASP A 229 9.99 6.38 12.41
C ASP A 229 9.94 7.92 12.38
N LEU A 230 10.96 8.61 12.92
CA LEU A 230 11.08 10.07 12.84
C LEU A 230 11.19 10.56 11.39
N ASP A 231 11.98 9.86 10.57
CA ASP A 231 12.14 10.20 9.15
C ASP A 231 10.85 9.95 8.38
N ARG A 232 10.11 8.88 8.70
CA ARG A 232 8.76 8.63 8.14
C ARG A 232 7.78 9.75 8.48
N ILE A 233 7.80 10.22 9.73
CA ILE A 233 6.97 11.34 10.18
C ILE A 233 7.36 12.63 9.44
N ARG A 234 8.67 12.93 9.36
CA ARG A 234 9.17 14.11 8.64
C ARG A 234 8.80 14.05 7.16
N ALA A 235 8.97 12.91 6.51
CA ALA A 235 8.58 12.70 5.12
C ALA A 235 7.07 12.89 4.92
N PHE A 236 6.24 12.37 5.83
CA PHE A 236 4.79 12.55 5.79
C PHE A 236 4.40 14.03 5.80
N TYR A 237 4.91 14.79 6.77
CA TYR A 237 4.60 16.23 6.91
C TYR A 237 5.28 17.10 5.86
N GLY A 238 6.48 16.73 5.41
CA GLY A 238 7.23 17.43 4.37
C GLY A 238 6.49 17.52 3.03
N ARG A 239 5.55 16.61 2.77
CA ARG A 239 4.66 16.69 1.59
C ARG A 239 3.75 17.92 1.60
N TYR A 240 3.44 18.45 2.79
CA TYR A 240 2.43 19.50 2.99
C TYR A 240 2.99 20.78 3.60
N ALA A 241 4.25 20.77 4.06
CA ALA A 241 4.93 21.91 4.65
C ALA A 241 6.02 22.45 3.71
N GLY A 242 6.19 23.77 3.67
CA GLY A 242 7.26 24.43 2.92
C GLY A 242 8.50 24.66 3.78
N GLU A 243 9.63 24.98 3.13
CA GLU A 243 10.94 25.23 3.76
C GLU A 243 11.09 26.63 4.40
N GLY A 244 10.05 27.46 4.35
CA GLY A 244 10.07 28.84 4.83
C GLY A 244 10.16 28.99 6.36
N GLY A 245 10.61 30.17 6.81
CA GLY A 245 10.61 30.54 8.23
C GLY A 245 11.93 30.33 8.98
N GLY A 246 12.99 29.94 8.27
CA GLY A 246 14.31 29.77 8.84
C GLY A 246 14.88 31.09 9.40
N SER A 247 15.39 31.05 10.62
CA SER A 247 16.19 32.13 11.21
C SER A 247 17.65 31.73 11.22
N ALA A 248 18.52 32.60 10.71
CA ALA A 248 19.95 32.37 10.83
C ALA A 248 20.41 32.64 12.28
N VAL A 249 21.02 31.65 12.90
CA VAL A 249 21.69 31.77 14.20
C VAL A 249 23.18 31.59 13.96
N ASN A 250 23.97 32.60 14.31
CA ASN A 250 25.42 32.50 14.28
C ASN A 250 25.90 31.93 15.62
N LEU A 251 26.48 30.74 15.59
CA LEU A 251 27.16 30.13 16.73
C LEU A 251 28.63 29.96 16.37
N GLN A 252 29.49 30.70 17.06
CA GLN A 252 30.95 30.60 16.94
C GLN A 252 31.48 30.80 15.50
N GLY A 253 30.86 31.69 14.72
CA GLY A 253 31.27 32.00 13.34
C GLY A 253 30.67 31.07 12.28
N ILE A 254 29.89 30.07 12.67
CA ILE A 254 29.14 29.20 11.76
C ILE A 254 27.68 29.63 11.78
N GLN A 255 27.14 29.94 10.60
CA GLN A 255 25.73 30.31 10.43
C GLN A 255 24.89 29.04 10.28
N PHE A 256 24.04 28.79 11.27
CA PHE A 256 23.06 27.70 11.24
C PHE A 256 21.68 28.28 10.91
N SER A 257 20.93 27.65 10.01
CA SER A 257 19.52 27.97 9.83
C SER A 257 18.69 27.15 10.82
N THR A 258 18.12 27.80 11.84
CA THR A 258 17.14 27.18 12.74
C THR A 258 15.73 27.46 12.22
N ASN A 259 14.73 26.66 12.62
CA ASN A 259 13.32 26.84 12.21
C ASN A 259 13.02 26.74 10.72
N GLN A 260 13.86 26.05 9.96
CA GLN A 260 13.53 25.71 8.57
C GLN A 260 12.48 24.60 8.54
N GLY A 261 11.43 24.79 7.75
CA GLY A 261 10.42 23.77 7.51
C GLY A 261 9.26 23.77 8.50
N GLY A 262 8.30 22.88 8.24
CA GLY A 262 7.15 22.64 9.13
C GLY A 262 6.04 23.68 9.08
N ARG A 263 6.18 24.73 8.26
CA ARG A 263 5.13 25.74 8.04
C ARG A 263 4.27 25.37 6.84
N LEU A 264 2.96 25.55 6.96
CA LEU A 264 2.07 25.35 5.82
C LEU A 264 2.29 26.45 4.78
N PRO A 265 2.44 26.11 3.49
CA PRO A 265 2.53 27.08 2.40
C PRO A 265 1.13 27.65 2.11
N ILE A 266 0.64 28.55 2.97
CA ILE A 266 -0.73 29.09 2.95
C ILE A 266 -1.13 29.60 1.56
N GLU A 267 -0.19 30.23 0.84
CA GLU A 267 -0.38 30.70 -0.54
C GLU A 267 -0.94 29.62 -1.46
N ARG A 268 -0.38 28.40 -1.43
CA ARG A 268 -0.85 27.27 -2.26
C ARG A 268 -2.27 26.83 -1.90
N TYR A 269 -2.64 26.93 -0.63
CA TYR A 269 -3.99 26.60 -0.17
C TYR A 269 -5.00 27.69 -0.56
N LEU A 270 -4.62 28.97 -0.41
CA LEU A 270 -5.45 30.10 -0.85
C LEU A 270 -5.69 30.04 -2.35
N GLU A 271 -4.63 29.85 -3.14
CA GLU A 271 -4.73 29.69 -4.59
C GLU A 271 -5.68 28.55 -4.98
N ALA A 272 -5.60 27.40 -4.31
CA ALA A 272 -6.51 26.27 -4.57
C ALA A 272 -7.98 26.62 -4.26
N THR A 273 -8.26 27.24 -3.10
CA THR A 273 -9.63 27.68 -2.75
C THR A 273 -10.15 28.74 -3.71
N PHE A 274 -9.27 29.54 -4.28
CA PHE A 274 -9.61 30.57 -5.24
C PHE A 274 -9.96 29.96 -6.60
N ILE A 275 -9.01 29.25 -7.22
CA ILE A 275 -9.14 28.73 -8.59
C ILE A 275 -10.32 27.75 -8.68
N GLU A 276 -10.48 26.91 -7.67
CA GLU A 276 -11.52 25.88 -7.67
C GLU A 276 -12.83 26.34 -7.01
N ARG A 277 -12.95 27.63 -6.62
CA ARG A 277 -14.12 28.16 -5.90
C ARG A 277 -15.43 27.80 -6.59
N GLY A 278 -15.53 28.07 -7.89
CA GLY A 278 -16.74 27.78 -8.66
C GLY A 278 -17.04 26.29 -8.80
N ALA A 279 -16.01 25.44 -8.83
CA ALA A 279 -16.19 23.98 -8.87
C ALA A 279 -16.63 23.42 -7.51
N LEU A 280 -16.09 23.98 -6.43
CA LEU A 280 -16.46 23.66 -5.04
C LEU A 280 -17.89 24.09 -4.71
N THR A 281 -18.27 25.33 -5.07
CA THR A 281 -19.63 25.84 -4.79
C THR A 281 -20.70 25.16 -5.65
N SER A 282 -20.37 24.76 -6.88
CA SER A 282 -21.30 24.00 -7.74
C SER A 282 -21.32 22.51 -7.43
N GLY A 283 -20.53 22.02 -6.46
CA GLY A 283 -20.41 20.59 -6.15
C GLY A 283 -19.77 19.73 -7.25
N ARG A 284 -19.09 20.34 -8.23
CA ARG A 284 -18.44 19.62 -9.35
C ARG A 284 -17.19 18.86 -8.89
N LYS A 285 -16.50 19.39 -7.89
CA LYS A 285 -15.33 18.76 -7.26
C LYS A 285 -15.47 18.78 -5.75
N THR A 286 -14.90 17.78 -5.08
CA THR A 286 -14.74 17.77 -3.63
C THR A 286 -13.38 18.35 -3.21
N LEU A 287 -13.28 18.75 -1.94
CA LEU A 287 -12.01 19.26 -1.38
C LEU A 287 -10.92 18.18 -1.38
N GLU A 288 -11.29 16.91 -1.21
CA GLU A 288 -10.37 15.76 -1.26
C GLU A 288 -9.80 15.55 -2.66
N GLN A 289 -10.61 15.72 -3.71
CA GLN A 289 -10.16 15.64 -5.09
C GLN A 289 -9.14 16.74 -5.39
N ILE A 290 -9.46 17.98 -5.04
CA ILE A 290 -8.57 19.14 -5.25
C ILE A 290 -7.27 18.99 -4.44
N ALA A 291 -7.37 18.53 -3.19
CA ALA A 291 -6.20 18.29 -2.35
C ALA A 291 -5.26 17.24 -2.98
N THR A 292 -5.81 16.18 -3.54
CA THR A 292 -5.03 15.14 -4.25
C THR A 292 -4.39 15.69 -5.53
N GLU A 293 -5.16 16.39 -6.36
CA GLU A 293 -4.69 16.99 -7.62
C GLU A 293 -3.54 17.99 -7.41
N ARG A 294 -3.59 18.76 -6.31
CA ARG A 294 -2.63 19.85 -6.03
C ARG A 294 -1.54 19.48 -5.01
N GLY A 295 -1.54 18.25 -4.52
CA GLY A 295 -0.60 17.79 -3.48
C GLY A 295 -0.72 18.59 -2.18
N LEU A 296 -1.96 18.89 -1.76
CA LEU A 296 -2.27 19.64 -0.54
C LEU A 296 -2.86 18.70 0.52
N SER A 297 -2.80 19.11 1.79
CA SER A 297 -3.47 18.37 2.85
C SER A 297 -4.97 18.65 2.81
N ALA A 298 -5.78 17.63 2.53
CA ALA A 298 -7.25 17.72 2.54
C ALA A 298 -7.78 18.32 3.86
N LYS A 299 -7.25 17.88 5.02
CA LYS A 299 -7.66 18.41 6.33
C LYS A 299 -7.53 19.94 6.42
N TYR A 300 -6.35 20.47 6.12
CA TYR A 300 -6.10 21.90 6.13
C TYR A 300 -6.89 22.67 5.07
N LEU A 301 -7.02 22.12 3.86
CA LEU A 301 -7.83 22.74 2.81
C LEU A 301 -9.30 22.85 3.23
N THR A 302 -9.85 21.81 3.84
CA THR A 302 -11.22 21.80 4.37
C THR A 302 -11.41 22.79 5.50
N SER A 303 -10.45 22.88 6.44
CA SER A 303 -10.49 23.88 7.51
C SER A 303 -10.45 25.30 6.95
N LEU A 304 -9.54 25.57 6.00
CA LEU A 304 -9.41 26.88 5.37
C LEU A 304 -10.67 27.26 4.59
N TRP A 305 -11.19 26.35 3.76
CA TRP A 305 -12.41 26.56 3.00
C TRP A 305 -13.57 26.92 3.93
N ARG A 306 -13.78 26.13 4.99
CA ARG A 306 -14.82 26.41 5.99
C ARG A 306 -14.66 27.80 6.58
N VAL A 307 -13.46 28.17 7.02
CA VAL A 307 -13.19 29.49 7.61
C VAL A 307 -13.50 30.62 6.63
N LEU A 308 -13.17 30.45 5.34
CA LEU A 308 -13.38 31.47 4.31
C LEU A 308 -14.83 31.58 3.82
N THR A 309 -15.60 30.49 3.87
CA THR A 309 -17.01 30.47 3.41
C THR A 309 -18.02 30.66 4.53
N ASP A 310 -17.60 30.56 5.79
CA ASP A 310 -18.48 30.76 6.93
C ASP A 310 -18.95 32.23 7.01
N ASP A 311 -20.24 32.40 7.28
CA ASP A 311 -20.92 33.69 7.38
C ASP A 311 -21.06 34.17 8.83
N ALA A 312 -20.65 33.36 9.82
CA ALA A 312 -20.62 33.77 11.22
C ALA A 312 -19.59 34.92 11.43
N PRO A 313 -19.89 35.94 12.26
CA PRO A 313 -18.97 37.05 12.52
C PRO A 313 -17.57 36.56 12.95
N GLY A 314 -16.55 36.96 12.20
CA GLY A 314 -15.16 36.55 12.41
C GLY A 314 -14.29 37.61 13.08
N GLY A 315 -14.84 38.82 13.29
CA GLY A 315 -14.09 40.00 13.72
C GLY A 315 -13.36 40.66 12.54
N VAL A 316 -12.76 41.83 12.77
CA VAL A 316 -12.18 42.69 11.70
C VAL A 316 -11.33 41.93 10.70
N LEU A 317 -10.38 41.16 11.21
CA LEU A 317 -9.33 40.57 10.39
C LEU A 317 -9.90 39.46 9.51
N LEU A 318 -10.74 38.61 10.10
CA LEU A 318 -11.29 37.47 9.38
C LEU A 318 -12.40 37.92 8.43
N ASP A 319 -13.23 38.89 8.82
CA ASP A 319 -14.29 39.41 7.97
C ASP A 319 -13.71 40.22 6.80
N ARG A 320 -12.63 40.98 7.03
CA ARG A 320 -11.84 41.61 5.97
C ARG A 320 -11.27 40.57 5.01
N LEU A 321 -10.60 39.53 5.54
CA LEU A 321 -10.03 38.46 4.73
C LEU A 321 -11.10 37.75 3.89
N ARG A 322 -12.26 37.42 4.47
CA ARG A 322 -13.38 36.79 3.77
C ARG A 322 -13.93 37.68 2.67
N SER A 323 -14.09 38.98 2.93
CA SER A 323 -14.54 39.96 1.95
C SER A 323 -13.57 40.07 0.76
N ASP A 324 -12.28 40.26 1.06
CA ASP A 324 -11.23 40.34 0.04
C ASP A 324 -11.12 39.01 -0.73
N TRP A 325 -11.19 37.87 -0.04
CA TRP A 325 -11.20 36.56 -0.69
C TRP A 325 -12.41 36.40 -1.62
N ARG A 326 -13.65 36.70 -1.18
CA ARG A 326 -14.87 36.56 -2.00
C ARG A 326 -14.80 37.37 -3.30
N THR A 327 -14.10 38.50 -3.30
CA THR A 327 -14.00 39.41 -4.46
C THR A 327 -12.69 39.29 -5.27
N ALA A 328 -11.69 38.56 -4.75
CA ALA A 328 -10.39 38.39 -5.39
C ALA A 328 -10.46 37.79 -6.81
N GLN A 329 -9.40 38.01 -7.59
CA GLN A 329 -9.09 37.39 -8.87
C GLN A 329 -7.80 36.56 -8.75
N PRO A 330 -7.43 35.68 -9.73
CA PRO A 330 -6.23 34.83 -9.59
C PRO A 330 -4.94 35.62 -9.31
N GLY A 331 -4.83 36.85 -9.83
CA GLY A 331 -3.68 37.73 -9.61
C GLY A 331 -3.60 38.36 -8.21
N ASP A 332 -4.65 38.27 -7.39
CA ASP A 332 -4.72 38.88 -6.06
C ASP A 332 -4.19 37.96 -4.94
N VAL A 333 -3.83 36.71 -5.26
CA VAL A 333 -3.30 35.74 -4.29
C VAL A 333 -2.07 36.27 -3.52
N PRO A 334 -1.08 36.93 -4.15
CA PRO A 334 0.05 37.51 -3.43
C PRO A 334 -0.38 38.59 -2.43
N LYS A 335 -1.39 39.40 -2.75
CA LYS A 335 -1.91 40.46 -1.86
C LYS A 335 -2.57 39.86 -0.62
N LEU A 336 -3.41 38.84 -0.79
CA LEU A 336 -4.03 38.11 0.33
C LEU A 336 -2.99 37.39 1.19
N THR A 337 -1.98 36.79 0.55
CA THR A 337 -0.89 36.11 1.25
C THR A 337 -0.05 37.09 2.05
N ALA A 338 0.26 38.28 1.51
CA ALA A 338 0.97 39.33 2.24
C ALA A 338 0.18 39.84 3.45
N PHE A 339 -1.13 40.07 3.29
CA PHE A 339 -2.02 40.44 4.39
C PHE A 339 -1.99 39.39 5.51
N LEU A 340 -2.10 38.10 5.16
CA LEU A 340 -2.01 37.02 6.15
C LEU A 340 -0.63 36.94 6.82
N ALA A 341 0.45 37.14 6.06
CA ALA A 341 1.81 37.09 6.59
C ALA A 341 2.06 38.21 7.62
N GLU A 342 1.57 39.42 7.34
CA GLU A 342 1.65 40.57 8.25
C GLU A 342 0.93 40.29 9.57
N TRP A 343 -0.33 39.87 9.52
CA TRP A 343 -1.09 39.53 10.72
C TRP A 343 -0.54 38.30 11.43
N GLN A 344 -0.02 37.31 10.70
CA GLN A 344 0.64 36.17 11.31
C GLN A 344 1.90 36.59 12.09
N ALA A 345 2.66 37.57 11.58
CA ALA A 345 3.82 38.11 12.29
C ALA A 345 3.43 38.98 13.50
N ALA A 346 2.30 39.69 13.42
CA ALA A 346 1.81 40.55 14.51
C ALA A 346 1.16 39.75 15.64
N LEU A 347 0.43 38.69 15.30
CA LEU A 347 -0.39 37.91 16.24
C LEU A 347 0.31 36.65 16.75
N TRP A 348 1.40 36.21 16.12
CA TRP A 348 2.04 34.95 16.46
C TRP A 348 3.55 35.02 16.49
N LYS A 349 4.12 34.31 17.47
CA LYS A 349 5.55 34.07 17.58
C LYS A 349 5.85 32.58 17.42
N PHE A 350 6.77 32.26 16.51
CA PHE A 350 7.27 30.90 16.29
C PHE A 350 8.60 30.71 17.03
N ASN A 351 8.64 29.73 17.93
CA ASN A 351 9.80 29.41 18.75
C ASN A 351 10.67 28.30 18.15
N THR A 352 11.91 28.24 18.61
CA THR A 352 12.85 27.21 18.16
C THR A 352 12.58 25.84 18.76
N VAL A 353 12.41 24.85 17.87
CA VAL A 353 12.27 23.44 18.25
C VAL A 353 13.57 22.96 18.91
N GLY A 354 13.47 22.43 20.13
CA GLY A 354 14.61 21.97 20.95
C GLY A 354 14.80 22.71 22.27
N HIS A 355 14.24 23.92 22.40
CA HIS A 355 14.20 24.67 23.67
C HIS A 355 12.85 24.61 24.38
N ILE A 356 11.83 24.04 23.72
CA ILE A 356 10.48 23.94 24.26
C ILE A 356 10.48 23.07 25.53
N GLY A 357 9.86 23.56 26.60
CA GLY A 357 9.72 22.84 27.87
C GLY A 357 11.00 22.77 28.73
N ARG A 358 12.11 23.41 28.32
CA ARG A 358 13.26 23.63 29.21
C ARG A 358 12.92 24.66 30.28
N GLN A 359 13.59 24.60 31.43
CA GLN A 359 13.45 25.62 32.46
C GLN A 359 13.86 27.00 31.90
N GLY A 360 12.92 27.96 31.87
CA GLY A 360 13.11 29.26 31.22
C GLY A 360 13.02 29.28 29.69
N GLY A 361 12.69 28.14 29.06
CA GLY A 361 12.44 28.03 27.63
C GLY A 361 10.98 28.31 27.25
N PRO A 362 10.68 28.46 25.95
CA PRO A 362 9.31 28.69 25.49
C PRO A 362 8.40 27.50 25.83
N PRO A 363 7.11 27.74 26.16
CA PRO A 363 6.16 26.69 26.50
C PRO A 363 5.68 25.90 25.28
N SER A 364 5.68 26.51 24.10
CA SER A 364 5.16 25.93 22.87
C SER A 364 5.95 26.37 21.64
N TRP A 365 5.73 25.68 20.52
CA TRP A 365 6.29 26.06 19.23
C TRP A 365 5.64 27.33 18.65
N LEU A 366 4.36 27.54 18.92
CA LEU A 366 3.58 28.70 18.48
C LEU A 366 2.96 29.37 19.69
N GLU A 367 3.21 30.67 19.87
CA GLU A 367 2.67 31.50 20.94
C GLU A 367 1.84 32.64 20.36
N ALA A 368 0.67 32.89 20.96
CA ALA A 368 -0.13 34.06 20.65
C ALA A 368 0.57 35.32 21.20
N VAL A 369 0.60 36.37 20.38
CA VAL A 369 1.08 37.70 20.73
C VAL A 369 -0.12 38.63 20.65
N SER A 370 -0.36 39.40 21.71
CA SER A 370 -1.35 40.47 21.68
C SER A 370 -0.68 41.74 21.13
N PRO A 371 -1.11 42.25 19.96
CA PRO A 371 -0.61 43.52 19.44
C PRO A 371 -1.28 44.71 20.12
N LEU A 372 -2.27 44.48 21.00
CA LEU A 372 -3.03 45.54 21.65
C LEU A 372 -2.11 46.30 22.61
N ALA A 373 -1.94 47.60 22.32
CA ALA A 373 -1.23 48.53 23.18
C ALA A 373 -2.21 49.62 23.64
N THR A 374 -2.17 49.96 24.93
CA THR A 374 -2.97 51.08 25.47
C THR A 374 -2.43 52.44 25.07
N ARG A 375 -1.18 52.50 24.57
CA ARG A 375 -0.51 53.71 24.07
C ARG A 375 0.52 53.33 23.02
N GLN A 376 0.56 54.07 21.91
CA GLN A 376 1.57 53.89 20.87
C GLN A 376 2.14 55.24 20.44
N GLU A 377 3.48 55.34 20.40
CA GLU A 377 4.19 56.49 19.84
C GLU A 377 4.47 56.22 18.35
N PHE A 378 4.10 57.15 17.47
CA PHE A 378 4.41 57.11 16.05
C PHE A 378 5.35 58.25 15.67
N ARG A 379 6.31 57.95 14.78
CA ARG A 379 7.26 58.94 14.25
C ARG A 379 7.26 58.82 12.73
N VAL A 380 6.88 59.89 12.05
CA VAL A 380 6.83 59.94 10.59
C VAL A 380 7.89 60.94 10.09
N PRO A 381 8.84 60.51 9.26
CA PRO A 381 9.77 61.44 8.63
C PRO A 381 9.01 62.31 7.63
N LEU A 382 9.18 63.62 7.71
CA LEU A 382 8.57 64.54 6.75
C LEU A 382 9.44 64.66 5.49
N PRO A 383 8.82 64.65 4.30
CA PRO A 383 9.55 64.91 3.07
C PRO A 383 10.06 66.35 3.05
N VAL A 384 11.29 66.56 2.57
CA VAL A 384 11.85 67.90 2.35
C VAL A 384 11.42 68.38 0.97
N THR A 385 10.18 68.83 0.87
CA THR A 385 9.61 69.46 -0.33
C THR A 385 9.43 70.96 -0.07
N GLY A 386 9.59 71.79 -1.10
CA GLY A 386 9.35 73.24 -1.00
C GLY A 386 7.87 73.63 -0.91
N ASP A 387 6.98 72.63 -0.89
CA ASP A 387 5.53 72.75 -0.86
C ASP A 387 4.97 72.40 0.52
N ASP A 388 3.74 72.85 0.80
CA ASP A 388 3.01 72.56 2.03
C ASP A 388 2.75 71.05 2.19
N VAL A 389 3.05 70.51 3.37
CA VAL A 389 2.81 69.10 3.72
C VAL A 389 1.60 69.00 4.66
N VAL A 390 0.55 68.29 4.23
CA VAL A 390 -0.63 68.01 5.05
C VAL A 390 -0.48 66.64 5.71
N LEU A 391 -0.58 66.60 7.04
CA LEU A 391 -0.65 65.37 7.82
C LEU A 391 -2.09 65.17 8.32
N SER A 392 -2.67 64.02 8.06
CA SER A 392 -3.99 63.63 8.59
C SER A 392 -3.85 62.44 9.52
N LEU A 393 -4.43 62.54 10.71
CA LEU A 393 -4.56 61.42 11.65
C LEU A 393 -5.95 60.84 11.45
N VAL A 394 -6.01 59.56 11.09
CA VAL A 394 -7.26 58.82 10.92
C VAL A 394 -7.22 57.65 11.89
N ALA A 395 -8.32 57.47 12.61
CA ALA A 395 -8.55 56.30 13.43
C ALA A 395 -9.86 55.62 13.00
N GLY A 396 -9.94 54.32 13.24
CA GLY A 396 -11.16 53.52 13.04
C GLY A 396 -11.31 52.53 14.19
N ASP A 397 -12.49 51.95 14.30
CA ASP A 397 -12.83 50.93 15.30
C ASP A 397 -12.29 49.54 14.91
N ALA A 398 -12.41 48.60 15.85
CA ALA A 398 -12.11 47.19 15.63
C ALA A 398 -13.35 46.41 15.12
N GLY A 399 -14.14 47.03 14.24
CA GLY A 399 -15.26 46.41 13.52
C GLY A 399 -16.48 46.10 14.37
N ASP A 400 -16.47 46.45 15.66
CA ASP A 400 -17.60 46.43 16.59
C ASP A 400 -18.41 47.74 16.60
N GLY A 401 -17.97 48.72 15.80
CA GLY A 401 -18.55 50.07 15.76
C GLY A 401 -17.86 51.01 16.74
N PRO A 402 -18.11 52.32 16.64
CA PRO A 402 -17.39 53.33 17.41
C PRO A 402 -17.90 53.52 18.84
N ASP A 403 -18.92 52.77 19.25
CA ASP A 403 -19.54 52.91 20.56
C ASP A 403 -18.55 52.43 21.64
N ASP A 404 -18.30 53.25 22.66
CA ASP A 404 -17.33 53.04 23.74
C ASP A 404 -15.83 53.06 23.35
N ASP A 405 -15.50 53.36 22.09
CA ASP A 405 -14.12 53.55 21.62
C ASP A 405 -13.64 54.99 21.84
N VAL A 406 -12.53 55.17 22.57
CA VAL A 406 -11.92 56.48 22.82
C VAL A 406 -10.45 56.48 22.41
N ILE A 407 -10.11 57.37 21.48
CA ILE A 407 -8.74 57.62 21.05
C ILE A 407 -8.31 59.02 21.43
N VAL A 408 -7.18 59.11 22.14
CA VAL A 408 -6.59 60.37 22.56
C VAL A 408 -5.26 60.57 21.85
N TRP A 409 -5.19 61.59 20.99
CA TRP A 409 -3.95 62.00 20.35
C TRP A 409 -3.21 62.96 21.28
N GLU A 410 -2.06 62.53 21.82
CA GLU A 410 -1.27 63.32 22.77
C GLU A 410 0.06 63.77 22.17
N GLN A 411 0.47 65.01 22.50
CA GLN A 411 1.80 65.57 22.21
C GLN A 411 2.24 65.53 20.72
N PRO A 412 1.40 65.94 19.75
CA PRO A 412 1.86 66.05 18.37
C PRO A 412 2.98 67.10 18.28
N ARG A 413 4.12 66.74 17.69
CA ARG A 413 5.31 67.61 17.61
C ARG A 413 6.19 67.30 16.41
N PHE A 414 6.86 68.32 15.88
CA PHE A 414 7.98 68.15 14.96
C PHE A 414 9.30 68.12 15.72
N VAL A 415 10.12 67.13 15.42
CA VAL A 415 11.44 66.93 16.01
C VAL A 415 12.47 67.05 14.91
N ALA A 416 13.48 67.90 15.11
CA ALA A 416 14.60 68.07 14.18
C ALA A 416 15.94 68.04 14.94
N PRO A 417 16.97 67.35 14.42
CA PRO A 417 18.27 67.29 15.09
C PRO A 417 18.84 68.68 15.39
N GLY A 418 19.21 68.92 16.65
CA GLY A 418 19.79 70.19 17.09
C GLY A 418 18.81 71.37 17.17
N ARG A 419 17.50 71.13 17.06
CA ARG A 419 16.45 72.14 17.23
C ARG A 419 15.48 71.73 18.35
N PRO A 420 14.87 72.69 19.05
CA PRO A 420 13.82 72.39 20.02
C PRO A 420 12.59 71.81 19.31
N ASP A 421 11.87 70.92 20.01
CA ASP A 421 10.61 70.35 19.53
C ASP A 421 9.58 71.45 19.26
N LEU A 422 8.97 71.40 18.07
CA LEU A 422 7.88 72.30 17.71
C LEU A 422 6.56 71.60 17.95
N LEU A 423 5.87 71.94 19.03
CA LEU A 423 4.55 71.39 19.34
C LEU A 423 3.52 71.86 18.30
N LEU A 424 2.74 70.92 17.79
CA LEU A 424 1.56 71.18 16.98
C LEU A 424 0.42 71.56 17.92
N ARG A 425 -0.24 72.70 17.66
CA ARG A 425 -1.38 73.18 18.44
C ARG A 425 -2.69 72.62 17.91
#